data_AF-A0A4V1EGT6-F1
#
_entry.id   AF-A0A4V1EGT6-F1
#
_cell.length_a   1.000
_cell.length_b   1.000
_cell.length_c   1.000
_cell.angle_alpha   90.00
_cell.angle_beta   90.00
_cell.angle_gamma   90.00
#
_symmetry.space_group_name_H-M   'P 1'
#
loop_
_entity.id
_entity.type
_entity.pdbx_description
1 polymer ?
#
loop_
_entity_poly.entity_id
_entity_poly.type
_entity_poly.pdbx_seq_one_letter_code
_entity_poly.pdbx_strand_id
1 'polypeptide(L)'
;MKIGYARVSTEEQNLDLQVSALTNAGCDLLFHDHGVSGATFRRPGLDETLMRLDSGDTLVVWRLDRLGRSLMKLVELIETLDARGIQFQSLTEAISTSSGSGMFIFHMMAALAQFERTLISERTRCGMKAARERGQHIGRRPSLTSTQRQEALHLLSSLPIDDVAAKFHVHPRTVQRILRDSSDLGNGEN
;
A
#
# COMPACT_ATOMS: atom_id res chain seq x y z
N MET A 1 26.77 -10.13 7.23
CA MET A 1 27.35 -9.03 6.42
C MET A 1 26.55 -7.76 6.67
N LYS A 2 27.13 -6.56 6.55
CA LYS A 2 26.38 -5.30 6.65
C LYS A 2 26.15 -4.71 5.27
N ILE A 3 24.90 -4.45 4.93
CA ILE A 3 24.53 -3.80 3.66
C ILE A 3 23.94 -2.43 3.96
N GLY A 4 24.56 -1.39 3.41
CA GLY A 4 24.14 -0.01 3.52
C GLY A 4 23.14 0.37 2.42
N TYR A 5 22.10 1.11 2.80
CA TYR A 5 21.17 1.71 1.86
C TYR A 5 21.05 3.23 2.05
N ALA A 6 21.19 3.99 0.96
CA ALA A 6 21.09 5.45 0.93
C ALA A 6 20.03 5.95 -0.07
N ARG A 7 19.44 7.12 0.19
CA ARG A 7 18.47 7.75 -0.72
C ARG A 7 18.59 9.26 -0.75
N VAL A 8 18.59 9.84 -1.95
CA VAL A 8 18.54 11.29 -2.18
C VAL A 8 17.50 11.68 -3.22
N SER A 9 16.79 12.77 -2.97
CA SER A 9 15.78 13.31 -3.88
C SER A 9 16.38 14.16 -5.00
N THR A 10 17.44 14.93 -4.76
CA THR A 10 18.03 15.84 -5.77
C THR A 10 19.42 16.40 -5.41
N GLU A 11 19.87 16.36 -4.15
CA GLU A 11 21.15 16.96 -3.74
C GLU A 11 22.27 15.92 -3.61
N GLU A 12 23.33 16.09 -4.40
CA GLU A 12 24.52 15.23 -4.42
C GLU A 12 25.32 15.30 -3.09
N GLN A 13 25.45 16.50 -2.50
CA GLN A 13 26.14 16.70 -1.21
C GLN A 13 25.51 15.88 -0.06
N ASN A 14 24.21 15.60 -0.13
CA ASN A 14 23.50 14.81 0.87
C ASN A 14 23.74 13.30 0.72
N LEU A 15 24.17 12.83 -0.46
CA LEU A 15 24.51 11.43 -0.68
C LEU A 15 25.88 11.12 -0.11
N ASP A 16 26.87 11.97 -0.34
CA ASP A 16 28.24 11.74 0.12
C ASP A 16 28.31 11.61 1.65
N LEU A 17 27.53 12.41 2.37
CA LEU A 17 27.39 12.30 3.83
C LEU A 17 26.80 10.96 4.25
N GLN A 18 25.79 10.47 3.54
CA GLN A 18 25.17 9.17 3.81
C GLN A 18 26.14 8.02 3.53
N VAL A 19 26.78 8.04 2.37
CA VAL A 19 27.75 7.01 1.95
C VAL A 19 28.92 6.97 2.92
N SER A 20 29.46 8.13 3.30
CA SER A 20 30.53 8.23 4.30
C SER A 20 30.10 7.65 5.65
N ALA A 21 28.89 7.99 6.13
CA ALA A 21 28.38 7.45 7.39
C ALA A 21 28.20 5.92 7.36
N LEU A 22 27.67 5.39 6.26
CA LEU A 22 27.46 3.94 6.08
C LEU A 22 28.79 3.18 5.93
N THR A 23 29.75 3.77 5.21
CA THR A 23 31.12 3.22 5.09
C THR A 23 31.79 3.17 6.46
N ASN A 24 31.71 4.25 7.24
CA ASN A 24 32.23 4.31 8.61
C ASN A 24 31.53 3.33 9.57
N ALA A 25 30.27 2.96 9.29
CA ALA A 25 29.55 1.93 10.04
C ALA A 25 29.98 0.49 9.69
N GLY A 26 30.88 0.34 8.71
CA GLY A 26 31.41 -0.93 8.24
C GLY A 26 30.46 -1.69 7.30
N CYS A 27 29.73 -0.98 6.42
CA CYS A 27 28.92 -1.63 5.39
C CYS A 27 29.82 -2.22 4.30
N ASP A 28 29.67 -3.51 4.03
CA ASP A 28 30.40 -4.27 3.01
C ASP A 28 29.92 -3.93 1.60
N LEU A 29 28.61 -3.71 1.46
CA LEU A 29 27.95 -3.36 0.21
C LEU A 29 27.06 -2.14 0.42
N LEU A 30 26.94 -1.31 -0.61
CA LEU A 30 26.21 -0.06 -0.60
C LEU A 30 25.33 0.06 -1.83
N PHE A 31 24.05 0.30 -1.61
CA PHE A 31 23.07 0.58 -2.65
C PHE A 31 22.44 1.96 -2.43
N HIS A 32 22.09 2.64 -3.51
CA HIS A 32 21.52 3.98 -3.42
C HIS A 32 20.48 4.25 -4.50
N ASP A 33 19.45 5.03 -4.15
CA ASP A 33 18.50 5.59 -5.11
C ASP A 33 18.65 7.11 -5.24
N HIS A 34 18.71 7.58 -6.49
CA HIS A 34 18.77 9.01 -6.86
C HIS A 34 17.48 9.47 -7.52
N GLY A 35 16.98 10.64 -7.14
CA GLY A 35 15.79 11.22 -7.78
C GLY A 35 14.47 10.55 -7.39
N VAL A 36 14.50 9.57 -6.47
CA VAL A 36 13.33 8.75 -6.14
C VAL A 36 12.66 9.24 -4.85
N SER A 37 11.34 9.44 -4.93
CA SER A 37 10.50 9.79 -3.78
C SER A 37 10.40 8.65 -2.77
N GLY A 38 10.58 8.97 -1.48
CA GLY A 38 10.35 8.04 -0.36
C GLY A 38 8.87 7.70 -0.10
N ALA A 39 7.94 8.09 -1.00
CA ALA A 39 6.54 7.70 -0.93
C ALA A 39 6.32 6.22 -1.30
N THR A 40 7.20 5.66 -2.14
CA THR A 40 7.18 4.25 -2.53
C THR A 40 8.40 3.50 -1.99
N PHE A 41 8.18 2.26 -1.61
CA PHE A 41 9.23 1.31 -1.23
C PHE A 41 9.68 0.46 -2.42
N ARG A 42 8.95 0.47 -3.53
CA ARG A 42 9.39 -0.16 -4.77
C ARG A 42 10.31 0.80 -5.51
N ARG A 43 11.57 0.46 -5.61
CA ARG A 43 12.60 1.27 -6.27
C ARG A 43 13.87 0.44 -6.48
N PRO A 44 14.62 0.69 -7.57
CA PRO A 44 15.70 -0.20 -7.99
C PRO A 44 16.73 -0.47 -6.89
N GLY A 45 17.24 0.58 -6.24
CA GLY A 45 18.31 0.42 -5.23
C GLY A 45 17.83 -0.31 -3.97
N LEU A 46 16.63 -0.01 -3.48
CA LEU A 46 16.07 -0.74 -2.34
C LEU A 46 15.73 -2.19 -2.71
N ASP A 47 15.14 -2.42 -3.88
CA ASP A 47 14.76 -3.76 -4.32
C ASP A 47 16.02 -4.65 -4.46
N GLU A 48 17.10 -4.11 -5.03
CA GLU A 48 18.39 -4.81 -5.13
C GLU A 48 19.01 -5.08 -3.75
N THR A 49 18.94 -4.11 -2.83
CA THR A 49 19.36 -4.29 -1.44
C THR A 49 18.63 -5.48 -0.79
N LEU A 50 17.30 -5.53 -0.94
CA LEU A 50 16.45 -6.55 -0.33
C LEU A 50 16.65 -7.94 -0.94
N MET A 51 17.02 -8.01 -2.22
CA MET A 51 17.40 -9.26 -2.90
C MET A 51 18.77 -9.76 -2.45
N ARG A 52 19.70 -8.85 -2.12
CA ARG A 52 21.06 -9.21 -1.72
C ARG A 52 21.20 -9.66 -0.27
N LEU A 53 20.28 -9.23 0.60
CA LEU A 53 20.28 -9.58 2.03
C LEU A 53 19.91 -11.04 2.26
N ASP A 54 20.73 -11.74 3.02
CA ASP A 54 20.49 -13.11 3.50
C ASP A 54 20.34 -13.17 5.03
N SER A 55 19.89 -14.32 5.54
CA SER A 55 19.75 -14.52 6.98
C SER A 55 21.09 -14.31 7.71
N GLY A 56 21.07 -13.58 8.81
CA GLY A 56 22.28 -13.17 9.55
C GLY A 56 22.92 -11.88 9.05
N ASP A 57 22.43 -11.28 7.96
CA ASP A 57 22.86 -9.96 7.52
C ASP A 57 22.20 -8.83 8.32
N THR A 58 22.75 -7.63 8.17
CA THR A 58 22.20 -6.39 8.73
C THR A 58 21.98 -5.37 7.63
N LEU A 59 20.74 -4.92 7.48
CA LEU A 59 20.41 -3.73 6.71
C LEU A 59 20.73 -2.49 7.55
N VAL A 60 21.62 -1.65 7.06
CA VAL A 60 22.04 -0.40 7.70
C VAL A 60 21.57 0.79 6.88
N VAL A 61 20.94 1.75 7.53
CA VAL A 61 20.53 3.02 6.90
C VAL A 61 21.04 4.19 7.72
N TRP A 62 21.29 5.31 7.05
CA TRP A 62 21.72 6.52 7.77
C TRP A 62 20.62 7.04 8.70
N ARG A 63 19.37 7.06 8.18
CA ARG A 63 18.17 7.54 8.86
C ARG A 63 16.93 6.80 8.39
N LEU A 64 15.89 6.72 9.23
CA LEU A 64 14.62 6.05 8.88
C LEU A 64 13.89 6.71 7.68
N ASP A 65 14.00 8.03 7.52
CA ASP A 65 13.36 8.77 6.42
C ASP A 65 13.96 8.45 5.03
N ARG A 66 15.12 7.78 5.02
CA ARG A 66 15.74 7.28 3.79
C ARG A 66 15.03 6.03 3.29
N LEU A 67 14.48 5.19 4.17
CA LEU A 67 13.68 4.02 3.79
C LEU A 67 12.29 4.40 3.29
N GLY A 68 11.59 5.28 3.99
CA GLY A 68 10.31 5.76 3.49
C GLY A 68 9.62 6.74 4.43
N ARG A 69 8.57 7.39 3.91
CA ARG A 69 7.80 8.41 4.65
C ARG A 69 6.59 7.85 5.40
N SER A 70 6.28 6.56 5.22
CA SER A 70 5.16 5.90 5.89
C SER A 70 5.71 5.02 7.00
N LEU A 71 5.39 5.38 8.24
CA LEU A 71 5.79 4.60 9.42
C LEU A 71 5.22 3.17 9.35
N MET A 72 3.97 3.00 8.90
CA MET A 72 3.37 1.68 8.71
C MET A 72 4.18 0.80 7.76
N LYS A 73 4.53 1.31 6.58
CA LYS A 73 5.31 0.53 5.60
C LYS A 73 6.72 0.24 6.09
N LEU A 74 7.30 1.15 6.89
CA LEU A 74 8.61 0.94 7.50
C LEU A 74 8.58 -0.21 8.51
N VAL A 75 7.55 -0.24 9.37
CA VAL A 75 7.34 -1.32 10.34
C VAL A 75 7.13 -2.65 9.61
N GLU A 76 6.27 -2.69 8.60
CA GLU A 76 6.03 -3.89 7.77
C GLU A 76 7.33 -4.41 7.12
N LEU A 77 8.17 -3.51 6.62
CA LEU A 77 9.46 -3.89 6.04
C LEU A 77 10.39 -4.50 7.08
N ILE A 78 10.52 -3.87 8.26
CA ILE A 78 11.41 -4.35 9.31
C ILE A 78 10.93 -5.68 9.87
N GLU A 79 9.62 -5.88 10.04
CA GLU A 79 9.04 -7.18 10.42
C GLU A 79 9.33 -8.26 9.36
N THR A 80 9.29 -7.90 8.07
CA THR A 80 9.64 -8.82 6.98
C THR A 80 11.12 -9.20 7.00
N LEU A 81 12.00 -8.27 7.35
CA LEU A 81 13.43 -8.52 7.52
C LEU A 81 13.69 -9.42 8.73
N ASP A 82 13.05 -9.13 9.86
CA ASP A 82 13.16 -9.92 11.08
C ASP A 82 12.69 -11.37 10.88
N ALA A 83 11.57 -11.57 10.17
CA ALA A 83 11.07 -12.89 9.79
C ALA A 83 12.03 -13.68 8.88
N ARG A 84 12.91 -12.99 8.14
CA ARG A 84 13.99 -13.59 7.33
C ARG A 84 15.28 -13.81 8.14
N GLY A 85 15.32 -13.41 9.41
CA GLY A 85 16.52 -13.41 10.25
C GLY A 85 17.52 -12.32 9.87
N ILE A 86 17.06 -11.23 9.25
CA ILE A 86 17.87 -10.08 8.87
C ILE A 86 17.70 -8.99 9.93
N GLN A 87 18.82 -8.49 10.44
CA GLN A 87 18.82 -7.39 11.40
C GLN A 87 18.66 -6.04 10.70
N PHE A 88 18.13 -5.07 11.42
CA PHE A 88 17.95 -3.71 10.93
C PHE A 88 18.62 -2.71 11.87
N GLN A 89 19.33 -1.74 11.30
CA GLN A 89 20.02 -0.67 12.03
C GLN A 89 19.83 0.69 11.35
N SER A 90 19.42 1.70 12.13
CA SER A 90 19.53 3.11 11.77
C SER A 90 20.67 3.78 12.54
N LEU A 91 21.56 4.47 11.83
CA LEU A 91 22.74 5.11 12.42
C LEU A 91 22.39 6.34 13.27
N THR A 92 21.50 7.20 12.79
CA THR A 92 21.21 8.49 13.45
C THR A 92 20.25 8.33 14.62
N GLU A 93 19.22 7.50 14.46
CA GLU A 93 18.23 7.27 15.52
C GLU A 93 18.69 6.21 16.53
N ALA A 94 19.87 5.59 16.33
CA ALA A 94 20.42 4.49 17.13
C ALA A 94 19.44 3.32 17.36
N ILE A 95 18.50 3.14 16.43
CA ILE A 95 17.51 2.06 16.46
C ILE A 95 18.16 0.83 15.84
N SER A 96 18.23 -0.25 16.62
CA SER A 96 18.72 -1.55 16.16
C SER A 96 17.78 -2.65 16.62
N THR A 97 17.36 -3.54 15.72
CA THR A 97 16.59 -4.73 16.12
C THR A 97 17.45 -5.78 16.83
N SER A 98 18.77 -5.60 16.88
CA SER A 98 19.68 -6.47 17.62
C SER A 98 19.84 -6.11 19.11
N SER A 99 19.30 -4.98 19.58
CA SER A 99 19.37 -4.55 20.98
C SER A 99 18.00 -4.50 21.64
N GLY A 100 17.90 -4.84 22.93
CA GLY A 100 16.62 -4.81 23.65
C GLY A 100 15.99 -3.41 23.71
N SER A 101 16.80 -2.36 23.82
CA SER A 101 16.33 -0.97 23.78
C SER A 101 15.86 -0.55 22.38
N GLY A 102 16.59 -0.94 21.33
CA GLY A 102 16.20 -0.65 19.96
C GLY A 102 14.94 -1.40 19.55
N MET A 103 14.78 -2.66 19.99
CA MET A 103 13.57 -3.45 19.79
C MET A 103 12.36 -2.84 20.52
N PHE A 104 12.55 -2.31 21.74
CA PHE A 104 11.50 -1.58 22.45
C PHE A 104 11.02 -0.34 21.68
N ILE A 105 11.95 0.48 21.20
CA ILE A 105 11.62 1.68 20.40
C ILE A 105 10.90 1.26 19.12
N PHE A 106 11.35 0.18 18.48
CA PHE A 106 10.69 -0.39 17.31
C PHE A 106 9.24 -0.80 17.58
N HIS A 107 8.98 -1.56 18.64
CA HIS A 107 7.61 -1.95 19.01
C HIS A 107 6.72 -0.75 19.34
N MET A 108 7.28 0.29 19.99
CA MET A 108 6.55 1.52 20.24
C MET A 108 6.18 2.25 18.94
N MET A 109 7.10 2.31 17.97
CA MET A 109 6.80 2.83 16.63
C MET A 109 5.76 2.00 15.89
N ALA A 110 5.81 0.66 16.00
CA ALA A 110 4.81 -0.24 15.43
C ALA A 110 3.42 -0.01 16.02
N ALA A 111 3.33 0.15 17.34
CA ALA A 111 2.07 0.47 18.02
C ALA A 111 1.52 1.84 17.56
N LEU A 112 2.38 2.85 17.42
CA LEU A 112 1.98 4.17 16.92
C LEU A 112 1.48 4.10 15.47
N ALA A 113 2.17 3.36 14.61
CA ALA A 113 1.74 3.13 13.23
C ALA A 113 0.36 2.48 13.15
N GLN A 114 0.11 1.46 14.00
CA GLN A 114 -1.19 0.79 14.05
C GLN A 114 -2.29 1.71 14.58
N PHE A 115 -1.97 2.58 15.54
CA PHE A 115 -2.88 3.59 16.06
C PHE A 115 -3.28 4.60 14.97
N GLU A 116 -2.33 5.14 14.20
CA GLU A 116 -2.62 6.03 13.08
C GLU A 116 -3.50 5.37 12.02
N ARG A 117 -3.26 4.09 11.71
CA ARG A 117 -4.07 3.30 10.75
C ARG A 117 -5.52 3.22 11.20
N THR A 118 -5.71 2.96 12.49
CA THR A 118 -7.02 2.86 13.11
C THR A 118 -7.75 4.19 13.01
N LEU A 119 -7.10 5.30 13.39
CA LEU A 119 -7.69 6.65 13.31
C LEU A 119 -8.12 7.07 11.89
N ILE A 120 -7.28 6.78 10.88
CA ILE A 120 -7.62 7.08 9.48
C ILE A 120 -8.85 6.27 9.02
N SER A 121 -8.89 4.99 9.38
CA SER A 121 -10.01 4.09 9.07
C SER A 121 -11.30 4.57 9.74
N GLU A 122 -11.24 4.91 11.02
CA GLU A 122 -12.37 5.45 11.80
C GLU A 122 -12.91 6.73 11.19
N ARG A 123 -12.02 7.70 10.89
CA ARG A 123 -12.43 8.96 10.24
C ARG A 123 -13.12 8.71 8.90
N THR A 124 -12.58 7.79 8.11
CA THR A 124 -13.16 7.42 6.80
C THR A 124 -14.55 6.79 6.98
N ARG A 125 -14.70 5.88 7.95
CA ARG A 125 -15.99 5.23 8.27
C ARG A 125 -17.02 6.23 8.77
N CYS A 126 -16.64 7.15 9.65
CA CYS A 126 -17.51 8.23 10.13
C CYS A 126 -17.92 9.16 8.99
N GLY A 127 -16.98 9.56 8.14
CA GLY A 127 -17.26 10.38 6.95
C GLY A 127 -18.21 9.70 5.97
N MET A 128 -18.02 8.41 5.70
CA MET A 128 -18.93 7.61 4.89
C MET A 128 -20.32 7.49 5.54
N LYS A 129 -20.40 7.26 6.85
CA LYS A 129 -21.68 7.19 7.57
C LYS A 129 -22.45 8.51 7.42
N ALA A 130 -21.78 9.64 7.67
CA ALA A 130 -22.38 10.96 7.54
C ALA A 130 -22.78 11.29 6.09
N ALA A 131 -21.99 10.88 5.08
CA ALA A 131 -22.35 11.03 3.68
C ALA A 131 -23.60 10.22 3.31
N ARG A 132 -23.71 8.99 3.82
CA ARG A 132 -24.89 8.13 3.64
C ARG A 132 -26.14 8.72 4.29
N GLU A 133 -26.01 9.26 5.51
CA GLU A 133 -27.09 9.95 6.21
C GLU A 133 -27.57 11.20 5.45
N ARG A 134 -26.67 11.90 4.74
CA ARG A 134 -27.00 13.01 3.83
C ARG A 134 -27.52 12.56 2.45
N GLY A 135 -27.73 11.26 2.24
CA GLY A 135 -28.21 10.72 0.96
C GLY A 135 -27.19 10.75 -0.19
N GLN A 136 -25.90 10.98 0.09
CA GLN A 136 -24.87 10.94 -0.94
C GLN A 136 -24.56 9.49 -1.33
N HIS A 137 -24.43 9.24 -2.64
CA HIS A 137 -24.06 7.92 -3.16
C HIS A 137 -22.62 7.58 -2.77
N ILE A 138 -22.41 6.42 -2.13
CA ILE A 138 -21.10 5.93 -1.73
C ILE A 138 -20.72 4.72 -2.59
N GLY A 139 -19.50 4.74 -3.13
CA GLY A 139 -18.95 3.65 -3.94
C GLY A 139 -19.16 3.85 -5.45
N ARG A 140 -18.91 2.79 -6.22
CA ARG A 140 -18.97 2.82 -7.69
C ARG A 140 -20.39 3.16 -8.15
N ARG A 141 -20.52 4.15 -9.02
CA ARG A 141 -21.81 4.45 -9.67
C ARG A 141 -22.21 3.26 -10.57
N PRO A 142 -23.50 2.91 -10.63
CA PRO A 142 -23.99 1.93 -11.59
C PRO A 142 -23.56 2.28 -13.02
N SER A 143 -23.18 1.27 -13.81
CA SER A 143 -22.82 1.46 -15.22
C SER A 143 -24.00 1.85 -16.12
N LEU A 144 -25.22 1.62 -15.66
CA LEU A 144 -26.46 1.95 -16.37
C LEU A 144 -27.39 2.72 -15.45
N THR A 145 -28.04 3.75 -16.00
CA THR A 145 -29.10 4.50 -15.33
C THR A 145 -30.34 3.62 -15.09
N SER A 146 -31.27 4.06 -14.25
CA SER A 146 -32.54 3.35 -14.04
C SER A 146 -33.30 3.11 -15.35
N THR A 147 -33.38 4.14 -16.21
CA THR A 147 -34.01 4.05 -17.52
C THR A 147 -33.29 3.06 -18.44
N GLN A 148 -31.96 3.09 -18.50
CA GLN A 148 -31.18 2.15 -19.30
C GLN A 148 -31.30 0.71 -18.79
N ARG A 149 -31.44 0.52 -17.47
CA ARG A 149 -31.70 -0.81 -16.90
C ARG A 149 -33.05 -1.37 -17.35
N GLN A 150 -34.10 -0.54 -17.32
CA GLN A 150 -35.43 -0.94 -17.78
C GLN A 150 -35.42 -1.26 -19.27
N GLU A 151 -34.76 -0.43 -20.09
CA GLU A 151 -34.61 -0.68 -21.52
C GLU A 151 -33.83 -1.98 -21.78
N ALA A 152 -32.74 -2.23 -21.04
CA ALA A 152 -31.97 -3.47 -21.14
C ALA A 152 -32.83 -4.70 -20.80
N LEU A 153 -33.63 -4.65 -19.74
CA LEU A 153 -34.56 -5.73 -19.37
C LEU A 153 -35.61 -5.97 -20.46
N HIS A 154 -36.16 -4.91 -21.04
CA HIS A 154 -37.11 -5.04 -22.15
C HIS A 154 -36.48 -5.69 -23.38
N LEU A 155 -35.25 -5.31 -23.74
CA LEU A 155 -34.55 -5.86 -24.90
C LEU A 155 -34.15 -7.34 -24.73
N LEU A 156 -33.95 -7.81 -23.50
CA LEU A 156 -33.68 -9.23 -23.23
C LEU A 156 -34.83 -10.17 -23.60
N SER A 157 -36.04 -9.65 -23.85
CA SER A 157 -37.16 -10.44 -24.37
C SER A 157 -37.00 -10.84 -25.85
N SER A 158 -36.12 -10.14 -26.59
CA SER A 158 -35.99 -10.26 -28.05
C SER A 158 -34.55 -10.40 -28.54
N LEU A 159 -33.55 -10.04 -27.72
CA LEU A 159 -32.14 -10.10 -28.06
C LEU A 159 -31.34 -10.91 -27.03
N PRO A 160 -30.28 -11.62 -27.44
CA PRO A 160 -29.39 -12.31 -26.52
C PRO A 160 -28.59 -11.31 -25.66
N ILE A 161 -28.11 -11.80 -24.52
CA ILE A 161 -27.42 -11.00 -23.49
C ILE A 161 -26.22 -10.24 -24.06
N ASP A 162 -25.45 -10.87 -24.95
CA ASP A 162 -24.24 -10.27 -25.54
C ASP A 162 -24.57 -9.07 -26.43
N ASP A 163 -25.65 -9.14 -27.20
CA ASP A 163 -26.10 -8.05 -28.07
C ASP A 163 -26.63 -6.86 -27.25
N VAL A 164 -27.37 -7.15 -26.18
CA VAL A 164 -27.83 -6.12 -25.23
C VAL A 164 -26.63 -5.48 -24.52
N ALA A 165 -25.66 -6.27 -24.09
CA ALA A 165 -24.44 -5.79 -23.46
C ALA A 165 -23.62 -4.89 -24.40
N ALA A 166 -23.48 -5.30 -25.67
CA ALA A 166 -22.81 -4.52 -26.70
C ALA A 166 -23.51 -3.17 -26.96
N LYS A 167 -24.85 -3.17 -27.05
CA LYS A 167 -25.65 -1.95 -27.24
C LYS A 167 -25.42 -0.91 -26.14
N PHE A 168 -25.26 -1.35 -24.90
CA PHE A 168 -25.02 -0.48 -23.76
C PHE A 168 -23.54 -0.27 -23.42
N HIS A 169 -22.62 -0.82 -24.23
CA HIS A 169 -21.17 -0.79 -23.98
C HIS A 169 -20.78 -1.26 -22.58
N VAL A 170 -21.45 -2.29 -22.07
CA VAL A 170 -21.17 -2.90 -20.77
C VAL A 170 -20.75 -4.35 -20.94
N HIS A 171 -20.05 -4.89 -19.95
CA HIS A 171 -19.73 -6.31 -19.92
C HIS A 171 -21.02 -7.16 -19.78
N PRO A 172 -21.15 -8.33 -20.45
CA PRO A 172 -22.34 -9.20 -20.35
C PRO A 172 -22.76 -9.54 -18.91
N ARG A 173 -21.77 -9.73 -18.04
CA ARG A 173 -21.96 -9.91 -16.58
C ARG A 173 -22.76 -8.78 -15.91
N THR A 174 -22.70 -7.55 -16.41
CA THR A 174 -23.52 -6.42 -15.91
C THR A 174 -24.99 -6.63 -16.24
N VAL A 175 -25.30 -7.10 -17.45
CA VAL A 175 -26.67 -7.38 -17.91
C VAL A 175 -27.23 -8.61 -17.20
N GLN A 176 -26.45 -9.67 -17.05
CA GLN A 176 -26.81 -10.86 -16.26
C GLN A 176 -27.14 -10.50 -14.81
N ARG A 177 -26.37 -9.61 -14.18
CA ARG A 177 -26.64 -9.13 -12.82
C ARG A 177 -27.96 -8.36 -12.75
N ILE A 178 -28.25 -7.50 -13.73
CA ILE A 178 -29.52 -6.76 -13.78
C ILE A 178 -30.70 -7.73 -13.91
N LEU A 179 -30.58 -8.76 -14.75
CA LEU A 179 -31.60 -9.80 -14.91
C LEU A 179 -31.85 -10.55 -13.59
N ARG A 180 -30.78 -10.98 -12.90
CA ARG A 180 -30.89 -11.67 -11.60
C ARG A 180 -31.51 -10.78 -10.52
N ASP A 181 -31.06 -9.53 -10.41
CA ASP A 181 -31.60 -8.58 -9.43
C ASP A 181 -33.10 -8.33 -9.69
N SER A 182 -33.57 -8.39 -10.95
CA SER A 182 -34.99 -8.24 -11.30
C SER A 182 -35.84 -9.47 -10.97
N SER A 183 -35.31 -10.68 -11.12
CA SER A 183 -36.02 -11.91 -10.76
C SER A 183 -36.17 -12.08 -9.25
N ASP A 184 -35.19 -11.62 -8.46
CA ASP A 184 -35.24 -11.68 -7.00
C ASP A 184 -36.28 -10.71 -6.41
N LEU A 185 -36.51 -9.56 -7.06
CA LEU A 185 -37.55 -8.60 -6.67
C LEU A 185 -38.98 -9.13 -6.91
N GLY A 186 -39.18 -9.97 -7.94
CA GLY A 186 -40.51 -10.54 -8.25
C GLY A 186 -40.94 -11.70 -7.35
N ASN A 187 -40.01 -12.34 -6.62
CA ASN A 187 -40.28 -13.48 -5.74
C ASN A 187 -40.47 -13.10 -4.26
N GLY A 188 -40.30 -11.82 -3.89
CA GLY A 188 -40.38 -11.33 -2.51
C GLY A 188 -41.71 -10.66 -2.13
N GLU A 189 -42.67 -10.55 -3.05
CA GLU A 189 -43.97 -9.89 -2.84
C GLU A 189 -45.18 -10.85 -2.87
N ASN A 190 -44.98 -12.17 -2.72
CA ASN A 190 -46.06 -13.15 -2.60
C ASN A 190 -46.22 -13.68 -1.17
#